data_AF-A0A919S8I6-F1
#
_entry.id   AF-A0A919S8I6-F1
#
_cell.length_a   1.000
_cell.length_b   1.000
_cell.length_c   1.000
_cell.angle_alpha   90.00
_cell.angle_beta   90.00
_cell.angle_gamma   90.00
#
_symmetry.space_group_name_H-M   'P 1'
#
loop_
_entity.id
_entity.type
_entity.pdbx_description
1 polymer ?
#
loop_
_entity_poly.entity_id
_entity_poly.type
_entity_poly.pdbx_seq_one_letter_code
_entity_poly.pdbx_strand_id
1 'polypeptide(L)'
;MVSDLVTSSTAADPRLLRAYRRLLRAYPPGPRRDELLDTLVESAPPGRRRPRLREMVNLLWHGSRARLGRPKSRGIVVLTLLVAVAGGCLGAGVANWVGWHAVEPLPTGAEAAEISETVFPGLTVWGGGEAARVVSQSDGEGIEYGYAVSWVKHTAATRDVAAYTAGVRARLEAAGWTVTGVDPPLDQTNVVDADPADRSESFTATRGRLGLRFNDYYWAGRPAYDGDGNATYYLWQEPPSWLLTVTWLGFLPGAFLAWLLTGWASRRLEPNPGITAPVAVGAVLAVLCVVPATLLALSSDGRADETAAPSWQGLAFSLRTPAVLFGLLAALLLFLAAVQRPPRRLPQWQRQATRGLDLARRRPVAAVALAAVTSLLTGLGLYALVTQQLLPGSCTPAVPSGIVDPPSARTSDKARVFIDRQATEDQRNLAQAAIWRGMGGSPEFAGDPRAPGFLSAYCSHGRVDSEVAERLPSHWSVELTSPGLFRGLAAEMMAMPGVVAVQHVPD
;
A
#
# COMPACT_ATOMS: atom_id res chain seq x y z
N MET A 1 41.27 -32.14 -67.44
CA MET A 1 41.58 -30.87 -66.76
C MET A 1 40.29 -30.16 -66.35
N VAL A 2 39.40 -30.84 -65.60
CA VAL A 2 38.24 -30.28 -64.90
C VAL A 2 37.81 -31.35 -63.87
N SER A 3 38.39 -31.35 -62.68
CA SER A 3 37.96 -32.13 -61.51
C SER A 3 38.92 -31.75 -60.38
N ASP A 4 38.56 -30.70 -59.64
CA ASP A 4 39.07 -30.37 -58.29
C ASP A 4 38.56 -29.00 -57.80
N LEU A 5 37.36 -28.58 -58.26
CA LEU A 5 36.60 -27.54 -57.54
C LEU A 5 35.89 -28.23 -56.38
N VAL A 6 36.71 -28.57 -55.38
CA VAL A 6 36.32 -28.98 -54.05
C VAL A 6 35.26 -27.98 -53.58
N THR A 7 34.06 -28.51 -53.38
CA THR A 7 33.00 -27.92 -52.60
C THR A 7 33.50 -27.77 -51.16
N SER A 8 34.37 -26.79 -50.92
CA SER A 8 34.62 -26.26 -49.59
C SER A 8 33.36 -25.51 -49.17
N SER A 9 32.29 -26.26 -48.92
CA SER A 9 31.17 -25.83 -48.10
C SER A 9 31.80 -25.39 -46.80
N THR A 10 32.00 -24.08 -46.65
CA THR A 10 32.54 -23.47 -45.46
C THR A 10 31.58 -23.79 -44.33
N ALA A 11 31.85 -24.90 -43.65
CA ALA A 11 31.05 -25.37 -42.54
C ALA A 11 30.89 -24.21 -41.56
N ALA A 12 29.64 -23.82 -41.31
CA ALA A 12 29.33 -22.69 -40.47
C ALA A 12 29.96 -22.86 -39.08
N ASP A 13 30.48 -21.76 -38.52
CA ASP A 13 31.15 -21.80 -37.22
C ASP A 13 30.22 -22.45 -36.16
N PRO A 14 30.65 -23.53 -35.47
CA PRO A 14 29.84 -24.21 -34.46
C PRO A 14 29.44 -23.31 -33.28
N ARG A 15 30.11 -22.16 -33.07
CA ARG A 15 29.72 -21.13 -32.09
C ARG A 15 28.47 -20.37 -32.54
N LEU A 16 28.40 -19.96 -33.81
CA LEU A 16 27.24 -19.28 -34.38
C LEU A 16 26.00 -20.19 -34.34
N LEU A 17 26.19 -21.45 -34.73
CA LEU A 17 25.12 -22.45 -34.77
C LEU A 17 24.55 -22.73 -33.37
N ARG A 18 25.41 -22.79 -32.34
CA ARG A 18 24.97 -22.87 -30.93
C ARG A 18 24.23 -21.62 -30.47
N ALA A 19 24.66 -20.43 -30.88
CA ALA A 19 24.01 -19.17 -30.55
C ALA A 19 22.59 -19.08 -31.16
N TYR A 20 22.44 -19.36 -32.46
CA TYR A 20 21.11 -19.43 -33.09
C TYR A 20 20.23 -20.51 -32.48
N ARG A 21 20.76 -21.71 -32.18
CA ARG A 21 19.99 -22.75 -31.48
C ARG A 21 19.48 -22.30 -30.11
N ARG A 22 20.27 -21.53 -29.35
CA ARG A 22 19.84 -20.94 -28.07
C ARG A 22 18.72 -19.92 -28.28
N LEU A 23 18.86 -19.00 -29.23
CA LEU A 23 17.85 -17.98 -29.56
C LEU A 23 16.54 -18.63 -30.04
N LEU A 24 16.63 -19.64 -30.92
CA LEU A 24 15.49 -20.37 -31.45
C LEU A 24 14.74 -21.21 -30.39
N ARG A 25 15.25 -21.33 -29.15
CA ARG A 25 14.45 -21.89 -28.03
C ARG A 25 13.23 -21.01 -27.70
N ALA A 26 13.23 -19.75 -28.16
CA ALA A 26 12.06 -18.90 -28.12
C ALA A 26 10.92 -19.41 -29.00
N TYR A 27 11.19 -20.18 -30.07
CA TYR A 27 10.18 -20.78 -30.94
C TYR A 27 9.67 -22.12 -30.38
N PRO A 28 8.44 -22.54 -30.73
CA PRO A 28 7.96 -23.90 -30.43
C PRO A 28 8.88 -24.97 -31.05
N PRO A 29 9.08 -26.13 -30.40
CA PRO A 29 9.78 -27.24 -31.03
C PRO A 29 8.98 -27.77 -32.24
N GLY A 30 9.68 -28.07 -33.34
CA GLY A 30 9.10 -28.62 -34.57
C GLY A 30 9.98 -28.34 -35.80
N PRO A 31 9.62 -28.90 -36.98
CA PRO A 31 10.44 -28.84 -38.20
C PRO A 31 10.80 -27.41 -38.61
N ARG A 32 9.84 -26.49 -38.45
CA ARG A 32 9.99 -25.08 -38.77
C ARG A 32 11.11 -24.37 -38.01
N ARG A 33 11.46 -24.87 -36.82
CA ARG A 33 12.58 -24.34 -36.04
C ARG A 33 13.93 -24.73 -36.66
N ASP A 34 14.01 -25.93 -37.21
CA ASP A 34 15.20 -26.45 -37.87
C ASP A 34 15.37 -25.76 -39.24
N GLU A 35 14.28 -25.58 -40.00
CA GLU A 35 14.25 -24.78 -41.23
C GLU A 35 14.75 -23.33 -41.02
N LEU A 36 14.30 -22.68 -39.92
CA LEU A 36 14.77 -21.34 -39.56
C LEU A 36 16.25 -21.33 -39.21
N LEU A 37 16.75 -22.37 -38.52
CA LEU A 37 18.17 -22.47 -38.18
C LEU A 37 19.01 -22.56 -39.45
N ASP A 38 18.61 -23.42 -40.39
CA ASP A 38 19.32 -23.63 -41.64
C ASP A 38 19.33 -22.35 -42.48
N THR A 39 18.17 -21.70 -42.61
CA THR A 39 18.03 -20.42 -43.33
C THR A 39 18.93 -19.33 -42.73
N LEU A 40 19.00 -19.21 -41.40
CA LEU A 40 19.83 -18.22 -40.71
C LEU A 40 21.31 -18.48 -40.89
N VAL A 41 21.72 -19.75 -40.91
CA VAL A 41 23.11 -20.16 -41.10
C VAL A 41 23.54 -19.95 -42.55
N GLU A 42 22.68 -20.29 -43.51
CA GLU A 42 22.92 -20.09 -44.94
C GLU A 42 22.97 -18.60 -45.31
N SER A 43 22.13 -17.78 -44.68
CA SER A 43 22.11 -16.33 -44.91
C SER A 43 23.24 -15.57 -44.19
N ALA A 44 24.03 -16.23 -43.34
CA ALA A 44 25.11 -15.58 -42.60
C ALA A 44 26.34 -15.38 -43.51
N PRO A 45 26.91 -14.16 -43.59
CA PRO A 45 28.17 -13.93 -44.31
C PRO A 45 29.30 -14.83 -43.80
N PRO A 46 30.22 -15.25 -44.68
CA PRO A 46 31.33 -16.13 -44.32
C PRO A 46 32.16 -15.52 -43.18
N GLY A 47 32.56 -16.36 -42.22
CA GLY A 47 33.34 -15.97 -41.06
C GLY A 47 32.55 -15.37 -39.88
N ARG A 48 31.21 -15.24 -39.97
CA ARG A 48 30.39 -14.75 -38.83
C ARG A 48 30.42 -15.74 -37.67
N ARG A 49 30.80 -15.25 -36.48
CA ARG A 49 30.88 -16.07 -35.24
C ARG A 49 29.74 -15.84 -34.25
N ARG A 50 29.00 -14.73 -34.37
CA ARG A 50 27.90 -14.34 -33.48
C ARG A 50 26.73 -13.75 -34.27
N PRO A 51 25.46 -13.99 -33.84
CA PRO A 51 24.29 -13.32 -34.39
C PRO A 51 24.38 -11.80 -34.22
N ARG A 52 23.83 -11.03 -35.16
CA ARG A 52 23.71 -9.58 -35.00
C ARG A 52 22.68 -9.25 -33.93
N LEU A 53 22.85 -8.13 -33.20
CA LEU A 53 21.87 -7.67 -32.20
C LEU A 53 20.45 -7.58 -32.78
N ARG A 54 20.32 -7.05 -34.01
CA ARG A 54 19.03 -6.98 -34.73
C ARG A 54 18.42 -8.36 -35.00
N GLU A 55 19.23 -9.36 -35.36
CA GLU A 55 18.77 -10.75 -35.55
C GLU A 55 18.33 -11.36 -34.21
N MET A 56 19.08 -11.11 -33.14
CA MET A 56 18.73 -11.58 -31.79
C MET A 56 17.39 -11.01 -31.34
N VAL A 57 17.20 -9.69 -31.44
CA VAL A 57 15.95 -9.01 -31.08
C VAL A 57 14.80 -9.54 -31.95
N ASN A 58 15.01 -9.67 -33.25
CA ASN A 58 13.98 -10.17 -34.18
C ASN A 58 13.56 -11.61 -33.86
N LEU A 59 14.52 -12.51 -33.62
CA LEU A 59 14.25 -13.91 -33.28
C LEU A 59 13.60 -14.07 -31.90
N LEU A 60 14.03 -13.28 -30.92
CA LEU A 60 13.41 -13.29 -29.60
C LEU A 60 11.97 -12.76 -29.66
N TRP A 61 11.74 -11.66 -30.38
CA TRP A 61 10.41 -11.06 -30.56
C TRP A 61 9.45 -11.99 -31.32
N HIS A 62 9.84 -12.47 -32.51
CA HIS A 62 8.97 -13.34 -33.30
C HIS A 62 8.87 -14.75 -32.71
N GLY A 63 9.92 -15.24 -32.07
CA GLY A 63 9.91 -16.52 -31.37
C GLY A 63 8.96 -16.49 -30.17
N SER A 64 9.10 -15.50 -29.30
CA SER A 64 8.18 -15.30 -28.17
C SER A 64 6.75 -15.12 -28.66
N ARG A 65 6.49 -14.30 -29.69
CA ARG A 65 5.16 -14.18 -30.32
C ARG A 65 4.64 -15.50 -30.89
N ALA A 66 5.48 -16.29 -31.55
CA ALA A 66 5.09 -17.60 -32.10
C ALA A 66 4.84 -18.65 -31.01
N ARG A 67 5.50 -18.51 -29.85
CA ARG A 67 5.39 -19.45 -28.73
C ARG A 67 4.28 -19.08 -27.75
N LEU A 68 3.98 -17.79 -27.58
CA LEU A 68 3.02 -17.24 -26.63
C LEU A 68 1.73 -16.73 -27.28
N GLY A 69 1.74 -16.40 -28.57
CA GLY A 69 0.60 -15.78 -29.23
C GLY A 69 -0.35 -16.77 -29.91
N ARG A 70 -1.66 -16.46 -29.88
CA ARG A 70 -2.60 -16.86 -30.94
C ARG A 70 -2.68 -15.72 -31.95
N PRO A 71 -1.88 -15.72 -33.03
CA PRO A 71 -1.78 -14.56 -33.93
C PRO A 71 -3.11 -14.20 -34.62
N LYS A 72 -4.10 -15.11 -34.62
CA LYS A 72 -5.43 -14.87 -35.20
C LYS A 72 -6.45 -14.24 -34.24
N SER A 73 -6.22 -14.21 -32.93
CA SER A 73 -7.18 -13.62 -31.99
C SER A 73 -6.80 -12.17 -31.67
N ARG A 74 -7.60 -11.19 -32.11
CA ARG A 74 -7.39 -9.78 -31.73
C ARG A 74 -7.67 -9.56 -30.25
N GLY A 75 -8.68 -10.24 -29.70
CA GLY A 75 -9.07 -10.13 -28.30
C GLY A 75 -7.96 -10.53 -27.33
N ILE A 76 -7.16 -11.57 -27.65
CA ILE A 76 -6.06 -11.95 -26.75
C ILE A 76 -4.95 -10.90 -26.71
N VAL A 77 -4.71 -10.18 -27.81
CA VAL A 77 -3.69 -9.12 -27.84
C VAL A 77 -4.11 -7.99 -26.91
N VAL A 78 -5.38 -7.56 -26.98
CA VAL A 78 -5.95 -6.56 -26.07
C VAL A 78 -5.85 -7.03 -24.63
N LEU A 79 -6.31 -8.25 -24.33
CA LEU A 79 -6.25 -8.81 -22.98
C LEU A 79 -4.81 -8.88 -22.45
N THR A 80 -3.86 -9.32 -23.26
CA THR A 80 -2.44 -9.43 -22.87
C THR A 80 -1.85 -8.04 -22.60
N LEU A 81 -2.22 -7.03 -23.38
CA LEU A 81 -1.80 -5.65 -23.14
C LEU A 81 -2.38 -5.11 -21.82
N LEU A 82 -3.68 -5.32 -21.58
CA LEU A 82 -4.33 -4.90 -20.34
C LEU A 82 -3.71 -5.56 -19.10
N VAL A 83 -3.49 -6.88 -19.14
CA VAL A 83 -2.84 -7.61 -18.05
C VAL A 83 -1.39 -7.20 -17.87
N ALA A 84 -0.67 -6.88 -18.95
CA ALA A 84 0.67 -6.31 -18.87
C ALA A 84 0.65 -4.94 -18.16
N VAL A 85 -0.29 -4.06 -18.49
CA VAL A 85 -0.42 -2.76 -17.80
C VAL A 85 -0.71 -2.97 -16.31
N ALA A 86 -1.67 -3.82 -15.95
CA ALA A 86 -1.98 -4.10 -14.54
C ALA A 86 -0.78 -4.75 -13.81
N GLY A 87 -0.08 -5.69 -14.45
CA GLY A 87 1.14 -6.28 -13.90
C GLY A 87 2.27 -5.27 -13.73
N GLY A 88 2.38 -4.30 -14.63
CA GLY A 88 3.29 -3.17 -14.50
C GLY A 88 2.90 -2.29 -13.32
N CYS A 89 1.64 -1.90 -13.19
CA CYS A 89 1.13 -1.13 -12.04
C CYS A 89 1.45 -1.81 -10.70
N LEU A 90 1.26 -3.13 -10.59
CA LEU A 90 1.63 -3.89 -9.40
C LEU A 90 3.15 -3.88 -9.15
N GLY A 91 3.95 -4.11 -10.20
CA GLY A 91 5.41 -4.05 -10.12
C GLY A 91 5.91 -2.66 -9.70
N ALA A 92 5.28 -1.61 -10.21
CA ALA A 92 5.53 -0.22 -9.85
C ALA A 92 5.22 0.05 -8.38
N GLY A 93 4.06 -0.42 -7.89
CA GLY A 93 3.67 -0.30 -6.49
C GLY A 93 4.64 -1.00 -5.53
N VAL A 94 5.05 -2.23 -5.84
CA VAL A 94 6.05 -2.97 -5.04
C VAL A 94 7.40 -2.25 -5.06
N ALA A 95 7.88 -1.82 -6.22
CA ALA A 95 9.15 -1.11 -6.32
C ALA A 95 9.11 0.24 -5.58
N ASN A 96 8.00 0.97 -5.66
CA ASN A 96 7.79 2.21 -4.92
C ASN A 96 7.76 1.96 -3.41
N TRP A 97 7.08 0.91 -2.95
CA TRP A 97 7.07 0.49 -1.54
C TRP A 97 8.47 0.18 -1.03
N VAL A 98 9.27 -0.60 -1.78
CA VAL A 98 10.68 -0.86 -1.44
C VAL A 98 11.50 0.43 -1.46
N GLY A 99 11.27 1.31 -2.44
CA GLY A 99 11.93 2.61 -2.54
C GLY A 99 11.69 3.48 -1.31
N TRP A 100 10.46 3.57 -0.84
CA TRP A 100 10.12 4.29 0.39
C TRP A 100 10.80 3.73 1.64
N HIS A 101 11.10 2.42 1.69
CA HIS A 101 11.90 1.85 2.78
C HIS A 101 13.39 2.25 2.72
N ALA A 102 13.87 2.70 1.56
CA ALA A 102 15.23 3.21 1.38
C ALA A 102 15.35 4.74 1.55
N VAL A 103 14.23 5.46 1.67
CA VAL A 103 14.23 6.90 2.03
C VAL A 103 14.72 7.06 3.48
N GLU A 104 15.48 8.11 3.76
CA GLU A 104 15.95 8.38 5.14
C GLU A 104 14.74 8.60 6.07
N PRO A 105 14.82 8.13 7.32
CA PRO A 105 13.77 8.40 8.30
C PRO A 105 13.68 9.90 8.60
N LEU A 106 12.61 10.32 9.27
CA LEU A 106 12.53 11.68 9.80
C LEU A 106 13.60 11.92 10.87
N PRO A 107 14.02 13.19 11.07
CA PRO A 107 14.86 13.57 12.20
C PRO A 107 14.26 13.09 13.52
N THR A 108 15.11 12.57 14.40
CA THR A 108 14.73 12.16 15.76
C THR A 108 15.72 12.72 16.78
N GLY A 109 15.36 12.65 18.06
CA GLY A 109 16.25 13.08 19.15
C GLY A 109 16.60 14.57 19.07
N ALA A 110 17.90 14.89 19.09
CA ALA A 110 18.40 16.26 19.17
C ALA A 110 18.01 17.11 17.95
N GLU A 111 18.03 16.55 16.74
CA GLU A 111 17.68 17.29 15.52
C GLU A 111 16.19 17.63 15.49
N ALA A 112 15.32 16.70 15.90
CA ALA A 112 13.89 16.98 16.04
C ALA A 112 13.63 18.06 17.10
N ALA A 113 14.33 17.98 18.24
CA ALA A 113 14.23 18.99 19.30
C ALA A 113 14.70 20.38 18.85
N GLU A 114 15.76 20.47 18.03
CA GLU A 114 16.21 21.73 17.44
C GLU A 114 15.16 22.35 16.51
N ILE A 115 14.50 21.53 15.67
CA ILE A 115 13.39 21.98 14.82
C ILE A 115 12.24 22.48 15.70
N SER A 116 11.86 21.72 16.73
CA SER A 116 10.81 22.11 17.67
C SER A 116 11.14 23.42 18.38
N GLU A 117 12.36 23.60 18.87
CA GLU A 117 12.80 24.83 19.54
C GLU A 117 12.83 26.03 18.58
N THR A 118 13.17 25.79 17.30
CA THR A 118 13.12 26.83 16.26
C THR A 118 11.68 27.30 16.02
N VAL A 119 10.73 26.37 15.94
CA VAL A 119 9.32 26.68 15.70
C VAL A 119 8.64 27.24 16.95
N PHE A 120 8.88 26.63 18.11
CA PHE A 120 8.19 26.87 19.38
C PHE A 120 9.17 27.21 20.53
N PRO A 121 9.91 28.32 20.45
CA PRO A 121 10.98 28.63 21.39
C PRO A 121 10.47 28.76 22.83
N GLY A 122 11.04 27.98 23.75
CA GLY A 122 10.70 28.01 25.18
C GLY A 122 9.28 27.52 25.51
N LEU A 123 8.57 26.89 24.58
CA LEU A 123 7.25 26.32 24.82
C LEU A 123 7.35 24.81 25.05
N THR A 124 6.45 24.27 25.86
CA THR A 124 6.29 22.82 25.99
C THR A 124 5.69 22.28 24.70
N VAL A 125 6.50 21.58 23.91
CA VAL A 125 6.04 20.94 22.67
C VAL A 125 5.52 19.54 22.97
N TRP A 126 4.32 19.27 22.50
CA TRP A 126 3.70 17.95 22.53
C TRP A 126 3.80 17.31 21.13
N GLY A 127 3.95 15.99 21.08
CA GLY A 127 4.12 15.26 19.83
C GLY A 127 5.58 15.12 19.38
N GLY A 128 5.77 15.00 18.08
CA GLY A 128 7.06 14.73 17.45
C GLY A 128 7.56 13.30 17.70
N GLY A 129 8.85 13.07 17.48
CA GLY A 129 9.51 11.79 17.79
C GLY A 129 9.59 10.79 16.65
N GLU A 130 9.62 9.50 16.99
CA GLU A 130 9.76 8.40 16.03
C GLU A 130 8.47 8.20 15.24
N ALA A 131 8.36 8.86 14.09
CA ALA A 131 7.28 8.58 13.15
C ALA A 131 7.47 7.20 12.51
N ALA A 132 6.37 6.44 12.41
CA ALA A 132 6.35 5.28 11.54
C ALA A 132 6.62 5.73 10.10
N ARG A 133 7.39 4.95 9.34
CA ARG A 133 7.66 5.25 7.92
C ARG A 133 6.40 5.25 7.07
N VAL A 134 5.37 4.56 7.51
CA VAL A 134 4.09 4.44 6.84
C VAL A 134 3.04 4.57 7.93
N VAL A 135 2.16 5.55 7.78
CA VAL A 135 1.06 5.80 8.71
C VAL A 135 -0.23 5.57 7.93
N SER A 136 -1.14 4.76 8.47
CA SER A 136 -2.51 4.73 7.97
C SER A 136 -3.22 5.92 8.59
N GLN A 137 -3.89 6.73 7.79
CA GLN A 137 -4.84 7.70 8.31
C GLN A 137 -6.09 6.96 8.77
N SER A 138 -6.69 7.50 9.81
CA SER A 138 -7.77 6.85 10.55
C SER A 138 -9.15 7.14 9.94
N ASP A 139 -9.28 8.30 9.28
CA ASP A 139 -10.42 8.71 8.45
C ASP A 139 -10.64 7.83 7.21
N GLY A 140 -9.70 6.94 6.90
CA GLY A 140 -9.72 6.10 5.71
C GLY A 140 -9.42 6.84 4.42
N GLU A 141 -8.89 8.08 4.47
CA GLU A 141 -8.42 8.85 3.31
C GLU A 141 -7.07 8.31 2.80
N GLY A 142 -6.26 7.73 3.69
CA GLY A 142 -5.53 6.51 3.37
C GLY A 142 -4.19 6.29 4.02
N ILE A 143 -3.11 6.30 3.25
CA ILE A 143 -1.79 5.91 3.73
C ILE A 143 -0.81 6.98 3.34
N GLU A 144 -0.07 7.48 4.31
CA GLU A 144 0.91 8.54 4.12
C GLU A 144 2.31 8.02 4.46
N TYR A 145 3.31 8.55 3.76
CA TYR A 145 4.69 8.27 4.13
C TYR A 145 5.09 9.16 5.30
N GLY A 146 5.72 8.53 6.30
CA GLY A 146 5.93 9.01 7.66
C GLY A 146 6.05 10.51 7.83
N TYR A 147 5.11 11.06 8.59
CA TYR A 147 5.11 12.42 9.08
C TYR A 147 5.10 12.43 10.61
N ALA A 148 5.68 13.48 11.18
CA ALA A 148 5.63 13.75 12.61
C ALA A 148 4.83 15.04 12.82
N VAL A 149 3.93 15.02 13.79
CA VAL A 149 3.14 16.20 14.16
C VAL A 149 3.58 16.68 15.53
N SER A 150 3.89 17.96 15.64
CA SER A 150 4.26 18.62 16.89
C SER A 150 3.39 19.84 17.11
N TRP A 151 3.06 20.14 18.36
CA TRP A 151 2.15 21.24 18.67
C TRP A 151 2.38 21.86 20.03
N VAL A 152 1.80 23.05 20.20
CA VAL A 152 1.74 23.77 21.47
C VAL A 152 0.32 24.30 21.73
N LYS A 153 -0.12 24.21 22.98
CA LYS A 153 -1.25 24.97 23.51
C LYS A 153 -1.01 26.47 23.34
N HIS A 154 -2.11 27.20 23.16
CA HIS A 154 -2.00 28.64 23.07
C HIS A 154 -1.46 29.29 24.34
N THR A 155 -0.61 30.27 24.12
CA THR A 155 -0.16 31.24 25.13
C THR A 155 -0.62 32.63 24.70
N ALA A 156 -0.42 33.64 25.54
CA ALA A 156 -0.68 35.02 25.13
C ALA A 156 0.09 35.41 23.86
N ALA A 157 1.28 34.84 23.64
CA ALA A 157 2.09 35.12 22.44
C ALA A 157 1.53 34.43 21.19
N THR A 158 1.12 33.17 21.28
CA THR A 158 0.63 32.43 20.10
C THR A 158 -0.81 32.77 19.73
N ARG A 159 -1.56 33.46 20.59
CA ARG A 159 -2.91 33.97 20.25
C ARG A 159 -2.87 35.15 19.27
N ASP A 160 -1.74 35.86 19.17
CA ASP A 160 -1.49 36.78 18.06
C ASP A 160 -1.01 35.97 16.86
N VAL A 161 -1.94 35.24 16.24
CA VAL A 161 -1.68 34.25 15.18
C VAL A 161 -0.82 34.85 14.06
N ALA A 162 -1.12 36.08 13.63
CA ALA A 162 -0.40 36.75 12.56
C ALA A 162 1.05 37.08 12.96
N ALA A 163 1.25 37.72 14.11
CA ALA A 163 2.60 38.07 14.57
C ALA A 163 3.42 36.82 14.90
N TYR A 164 2.80 35.82 15.53
CA TYR A 164 3.45 34.58 15.89
C TYR A 164 3.87 33.79 14.65
N THR A 165 2.97 33.59 13.68
CA THR A 165 3.25 32.90 12.41
C THR A 165 4.34 33.61 11.60
N ALA A 166 4.32 34.95 11.52
CA ALA A 166 5.40 35.72 10.90
C ALA A 166 6.74 35.50 11.63
N GLY A 167 6.73 35.45 12.97
CA GLY A 167 7.90 35.13 13.78
C GLY A 167 8.44 33.72 13.53
N VAL A 168 7.56 32.71 13.39
CA VAL A 168 7.96 31.34 13.06
C VAL A 168 8.63 31.29 11.69
N ARG A 169 8.05 31.93 10.66
CA ARG A 169 8.67 32.01 9.32
C ARG A 169 10.06 32.61 9.38
N ALA A 170 10.23 33.74 10.04
CA ALA A 170 11.53 34.40 10.17
C ALA A 170 12.57 33.51 10.87
N ARG A 171 12.18 32.78 11.93
CA ARG A 171 13.08 31.83 12.61
C ARG A 171 13.46 30.65 11.73
N LEU A 172 12.51 30.08 10.99
CA LEU A 172 12.79 28.99 10.06
C LEU A 172 13.69 29.43 8.90
N GLU A 173 13.44 30.60 8.31
CA GLU A 173 14.32 31.18 7.27
C GLU A 173 15.73 31.42 7.80
N ALA A 174 15.87 31.95 9.02
CA ALA A 174 17.17 32.10 9.68
C ALA A 174 17.87 30.74 9.95
N ALA A 175 17.10 29.67 10.16
CA ALA A 175 17.58 28.29 10.31
C ALA A 175 17.78 27.55 8.97
N GLY A 176 17.74 28.28 7.84
CA GLY A 176 18.04 27.77 6.50
C GLY A 176 16.87 27.06 5.81
N TRP A 177 15.64 27.24 6.29
CA TRP A 177 14.44 26.78 5.58
C TRP A 177 14.04 27.77 4.49
N THR A 178 13.41 27.28 3.44
CA THR A 178 12.83 28.09 2.36
C THR A 178 11.32 28.02 2.44
N VAL A 179 10.62 29.15 2.66
CA VAL A 179 9.15 29.20 2.63
C VAL A 179 8.68 29.04 1.18
N THR A 180 7.93 27.98 0.90
CA THR A 180 7.49 27.60 -0.46
C THR A 180 6.06 28.01 -0.77
N GLY A 181 5.22 28.19 0.26
CA GLY A 181 3.82 28.58 0.13
C GLY A 181 3.34 29.24 1.40
N VAL A 182 2.49 30.25 1.26
CA VAL A 182 1.77 30.87 2.38
C VAL A 182 0.30 30.72 2.01
N ASP A 183 -0.43 29.99 2.83
CA ASP A 183 -1.85 29.83 2.59
C ASP A 183 -2.51 31.19 2.87
N PRO A 184 -3.51 31.59 2.07
CA PRO A 184 -4.30 32.76 2.43
C PRO A 184 -4.87 32.53 3.84
N PRO A 185 -4.94 33.57 4.68
CA PRO A 185 -5.63 33.46 5.97
C PRO A 185 -6.98 32.81 5.71
N LEU A 186 -7.28 31.73 6.42
CA LEU A 186 -8.58 31.08 6.28
C LEU A 186 -9.62 32.08 6.81
N ASP A 187 -10.18 32.87 5.90
CA ASP A 187 -11.32 33.70 6.20
C ASP A 187 -12.50 32.74 6.37
N GLN A 188 -12.75 32.32 7.61
CA GLN A 188 -13.76 31.32 7.94
C GLN A 188 -15.19 31.77 7.58
N THR A 189 -15.38 32.92 6.92
CA THR A 189 -16.63 33.35 6.27
C THR A 189 -17.32 32.29 5.40
N ASN A 190 -16.64 31.22 4.98
CA ASN A 190 -17.23 30.10 4.24
C ASN A 190 -17.75 28.95 5.12
N VAL A 191 -17.54 28.98 6.43
CA VAL A 191 -18.16 28.07 7.40
C VAL A 191 -19.37 28.78 7.99
N VAL A 192 -20.55 28.17 7.87
CA VAL A 192 -21.77 28.68 8.52
C VAL A 192 -21.48 28.78 10.02
N ASP A 193 -21.69 29.97 10.61
CA ASP A 193 -21.45 30.31 12.03
C ASP A 193 -19.99 30.53 12.48
N ALA A 194 -19.05 30.83 11.57
CA ALA A 194 -17.71 31.23 11.98
C ALA A 194 -17.71 32.55 12.77
N ASP A 195 -17.00 32.59 13.90
CA ASP A 195 -16.80 33.82 14.66
C ASP A 195 -15.81 34.71 13.89
N PRO A 196 -16.15 35.97 13.56
CA PRO A 196 -15.21 36.90 12.93
C PRO A 196 -13.98 37.23 13.80
N ALA A 197 -13.91 36.77 15.04
CA ALA A 197 -12.74 36.83 15.90
C ALA A 197 -11.80 35.61 15.74
N ASP A 198 -12.24 34.52 15.09
CA ASP A 198 -11.41 33.34 14.83
C ASP A 198 -10.30 33.68 13.82
N ARG A 199 -9.09 33.17 14.06
CA ARG A 199 -7.91 33.47 13.25
C ARG A 199 -7.21 32.17 12.88
N SER A 200 -6.72 32.10 11.64
CA SER A 200 -5.85 31.02 11.23
C SER A 200 -4.85 31.49 10.18
N GLU A 201 -3.59 31.09 10.37
CA GLU A 201 -2.55 31.25 9.37
C GLU A 201 -1.76 29.95 9.21
N SER A 202 -1.36 29.66 7.98
CA SER A 202 -0.52 28.51 7.66
C SER A 202 0.47 28.79 6.54
N PHE A 203 1.56 28.05 6.54
CA PHE A 203 2.56 28.12 5.49
C PHE A 203 3.32 26.80 5.38
N THR A 204 3.96 26.60 4.23
CA THR A 204 4.87 25.47 3.97
C THR A 204 6.30 25.97 3.80
N ALA A 205 7.25 25.20 4.32
CA ALA A 205 8.67 25.47 4.20
C ALA A 205 9.45 24.18 3.95
N THR A 206 10.61 24.28 3.29
CA THR A 206 11.45 23.12 2.96
C THR A 206 12.90 23.35 3.36
N ARG A 207 13.59 22.28 3.79
CA ARG A 207 15.03 22.27 4.08
C ARG A 207 15.64 20.96 3.61
N GLY A 208 16.33 21.00 2.47
CA GLY A 208 16.87 19.79 1.84
C GLY A 208 15.73 18.90 1.33
N ARG A 209 15.52 17.75 1.98
CA ARG A 209 14.41 16.82 1.68
C ARG A 209 13.32 16.85 2.76
N LEU A 210 13.43 17.73 3.75
CA LEU A 210 12.40 17.89 4.77
C LEU A 210 11.39 18.92 4.29
N GLY A 211 10.11 18.57 4.31
CA GLY A 211 9.01 19.50 4.22
C GLY A 211 8.40 19.74 5.60
N LEU A 212 8.00 20.98 5.86
CA LEU A 212 7.34 21.41 7.08
C LEU A 212 6.11 22.23 6.71
N ARG A 213 4.98 21.94 7.34
CA ARG A 213 3.75 22.75 7.26
C ARG A 213 3.44 23.23 8.66
N PHE A 214 3.35 24.54 8.83
CA PHE A 214 2.96 25.15 10.09
C PHE A 214 1.53 25.65 9.96
N ASN A 215 0.70 25.34 10.95
CA ASN A 215 -0.66 25.85 11.06
C ASN A 215 -0.89 26.40 12.46
N ASP A 216 -1.44 27.60 12.56
CA ASP A 216 -1.81 28.23 13.84
C ASP A 216 -3.30 28.60 13.78
N TYR A 217 -4.10 28.00 14.65
CA TYR A 217 -5.56 28.16 14.69
C TYR A 217 -5.97 28.69 16.05
N TYR A 218 -6.59 29.86 16.09
CA TYR A 218 -7.13 30.44 17.30
C TYR A 218 -8.65 30.64 17.20
N TRP A 219 -9.39 30.05 18.13
CA TRP A 219 -10.84 30.21 18.27
C TRP A 219 -11.18 31.08 19.48
N ALA A 220 -11.66 32.29 19.23
CA ALA A 220 -11.92 33.25 20.29
C ALA A 220 -13.21 32.90 21.05
N GLY A 221 -13.26 33.23 22.35
CA GLY A 221 -14.49 33.14 23.14
C GLY A 221 -15.02 31.72 23.41
N ARG A 222 -14.28 30.67 23.05
CA ARG A 222 -14.62 29.29 23.39
C ARG A 222 -14.68 29.10 24.92
N PRO A 223 -15.61 28.27 25.43
CA PRO A 223 -15.63 27.92 26.84
C PRO A 223 -14.27 27.39 27.30
N ALA A 224 -13.87 27.63 28.55
CA ALA A 224 -12.53 27.21 29.03
C ALA A 224 -12.26 25.70 28.95
N TYR A 225 -13.31 24.88 28.85
CA TYR A 225 -13.17 23.46 28.58
C TYR A 225 -12.87 23.18 27.11
N ASP A 226 -13.47 23.91 26.17
CA ASP A 226 -13.16 23.83 24.73
C ASP A 226 -11.81 24.50 24.48
N GLY A 227 -10.96 23.86 23.67
CA GLY A 227 -9.73 24.53 23.26
C GLY A 227 -10.01 25.82 22.52
N ASP A 228 -9.22 26.84 22.79
CA ASP A 228 -9.14 28.04 21.96
C ASP A 228 -8.22 27.82 20.75
N GLY A 229 -7.91 26.57 20.42
CA GLY A 229 -7.06 26.17 19.31
C GLY A 229 -5.64 25.74 19.71
N ASN A 230 -4.73 25.71 18.74
CA ASN A 230 -3.33 25.36 18.93
C ASN A 230 -2.47 25.88 17.76
N ALA A 231 -1.15 25.95 18.03
CA ALA A 231 -0.16 26.08 16.97
C ALA A 231 0.51 24.72 16.74
N THR A 232 0.60 24.30 15.49
CA THR A 232 1.04 22.96 15.08
C THR A 232 2.03 23.06 13.93
N TYR A 233 2.91 22.07 13.83
CA TYR A 233 3.58 21.80 12.56
C TYR A 233 3.63 20.30 12.26
N TYR A 234 3.55 20.02 10.97
CA TYR A 234 3.74 18.72 10.34
C TYR A 234 5.13 18.71 9.73
N LEU A 235 5.86 17.63 9.92
CA LEU A 235 7.19 17.41 9.34
C LEU A 235 7.17 16.11 8.53
N TRP A 236 7.55 16.16 7.26
CA TRP A 236 7.58 15.00 6.35
C TRP A 236 8.85 14.97 5.50
N GLN A 237 9.09 13.84 4.83
CA GLN A 237 10.13 13.70 3.81
C GLN A 237 9.55 13.95 2.42
N GLU A 238 10.15 14.85 1.66
CA GLU A 238 9.87 15.01 0.25
C GLU A 238 10.32 13.74 -0.52
N PRO A 239 9.48 13.23 -1.46
CA PRO A 239 9.85 12.08 -2.27
C PRO A 239 11.13 12.37 -3.06
N PRO A 240 12.19 11.57 -2.92
CA PRO A 240 13.37 11.78 -3.72
C PRO A 240 13.08 11.48 -5.19
N SER A 241 13.64 12.27 -6.10
CA SER A 241 13.37 12.17 -7.54
C SER A 241 13.70 10.80 -8.15
N TRP A 242 14.66 10.06 -7.56
CA TRP A 242 14.98 8.69 -7.98
C TRP A 242 13.84 7.70 -7.72
N LEU A 243 12.93 8.00 -6.80
CA LEU A 243 11.81 7.12 -6.46
C LEU A 243 10.90 6.90 -7.67
N LEU A 244 10.66 7.95 -8.47
CA LEU A 244 9.94 7.83 -9.73
C LEU A 244 10.63 6.85 -10.70
N THR A 245 11.96 6.90 -10.75
CA THR A 245 12.75 5.99 -11.60
C THR A 245 12.63 4.55 -11.11
N VAL A 246 12.68 4.31 -9.80
CA VAL A 246 12.47 2.97 -9.22
C VAL A 246 11.05 2.47 -9.49
N THR A 247 10.04 3.32 -9.39
CA THR A 247 8.65 3.00 -9.76
C THR A 247 8.56 2.55 -11.23
N TRP A 248 9.16 3.28 -12.17
CA TRP A 248 9.21 2.89 -13.59
C TRP A 248 10.01 1.61 -13.83
N LEU A 249 11.12 1.43 -13.12
CA LEU A 249 11.92 0.20 -13.17
C LEU A 249 11.18 -1.00 -12.59
N GLY A 250 10.20 -0.81 -11.70
CA GLY A 250 9.29 -1.86 -11.27
C GLY A 250 8.17 -2.14 -12.28
N PHE A 251 7.68 -1.10 -12.95
CA PHE A 251 6.62 -1.22 -13.96
C PHE A 251 7.02 -2.11 -15.13
N LEU A 252 8.19 -1.87 -15.73
CA LEU A 252 8.65 -2.61 -16.91
C LEU A 252 8.78 -4.13 -16.70
N PRO A 253 9.48 -4.64 -15.67
CA PRO A 253 9.56 -6.07 -15.41
C PRO A 253 8.22 -6.65 -14.99
N GLY A 254 7.40 -5.93 -14.20
CA GLY A 254 6.05 -6.35 -13.83
C GLY A 254 5.18 -6.58 -15.07
N ALA A 255 5.18 -5.62 -16.00
CA ALA A 255 4.44 -5.70 -17.25
C ALA A 255 4.96 -6.82 -18.16
N PHE A 256 6.28 -6.96 -18.27
CA PHE A 256 6.90 -8.02 -19.06
C PHE A 256 6.57 -9.41 -18.53
N LEU A 257 6.66 -9.62 -17.21
CA LEU A 257 6.32 -10.90 -16.59
C LEU A 257 4.84 -11.23 -16.75
N ALA A 258 3.94 -10.27 -16.53
CA ALA A 258 2.51 -10.46 -16.73
C ALA A 258 2.17 -10.78 -18.20
N TRP A 259 2.78 -10.08 -19.15
CA TRP A 259 2.65 -10.37 -20.58
C TRP A 259 3.06 -11.81 -20.93
N LEU A 260 4.23 -12.26 -20.42
CA LEU A 260 4.72 -13.62 -20.63
C LEU A 260 3.74 -14.66 -20.06
N LEU A 261 3.23 -14.42 -18.85
CA LEU A 261 2.28 -15.31 -18.17
C LEU A 261 0.96 -15.39 -18.92
N THR A 262 0.39 -14.27 -19.36
CA THR A 262 -0.86 -14.26 -20.11
C THR A 262 -0.74 -14.96 -21.45
N GLY A 263 0.35 -14.73 -22.18
CA GLY A 263 0.60 -15.44 -23.45
C GLY A 263 0.78 -16.94 -23.25
N TRP A 264 1.53 -17.34 -22.22
CA TRP A 264 1.71 -18.75 -21.88
C TRP A 264 0.39 -19.41 -21.44
N ALA A 265 -0.43 -18.73 -20.65
CA ALA A 265 -1.72 -19.23 -20.18
C ALA A 265 -2.75 -19.33 -21.31
N SER A 266 -2.81 -18.34 -22.19
CA SER A 266 -3.69 -18.32 -23.36
C SER A 266 -3.54 -19.58 -24.21
N ARG A 267 -2.30 -20.04 -24.40
CA ARG A 267 -2.00 -21.25 -25.17
C ARG A 267 -2.43 -22.53 -24.47
N ARG A 268 -2.30 -22.59 -23.14
CA ARG A 268 -2.74 -23.74 -22.35
C ARG A 268 -4.27 -23.85 -22.29
N LEU A 269 -4.95 -22.71 -22.32
CA LEU A 269 -6.42 -22.64 -22.25
C LEU A 269 -7.11 -22.83 -23.61
N GLU A 270 -6.37 -22.81 -24.73
CA GLU A 270 -6.92 -22.98 -26.09
C GLU A 270 -7.86 -24.16 -26.30
N PRO A 271 -7.59 -25.35 -25.75
CA PRO A 271 -8.49 -26.48 -25.94
C PRO A 271 -9.83 -26.35 -25.19
N ASN A 272 -9.95 -25.44 -24.21
CA ASN A 272 -11.04 -25.40 -23.25
C ASN A 272 -11.71 -24.01 -23.19
N PRO A 273 -12.67 -23.73 -24.08
CA PRO A 273 -13.37 -22.44 -24.09
C PRO A 273 -14.10 -22.14 -22.77
N GLY A 274 -14.60 -23.17 -22.07
CA GLY A 274 -15.30 -23.02 -20.79
C GLY A 274 -14.43 -22.47 -19.65
N ILE A 275 -13.10 -22.64 -19.71
CA ILE A 275 -12.16 -22.07 -18.73
C ILE A 275 -11.62 -20.72 -19.23
N THR A 276 -11.53 -20.54 -20.55
CA THR A 276 -10.96 -19.33 -21.15
C THR A 276 -11.81 -18.09 -20.82
N ALA A 277 -13.14 -18.20 -20.92
CA ALA A 277 -14.04 -17.09 -20.63
C ALA A 277 -13.94 -16.55 -19.20
N PRO A 278 -14.06 -17.36 -18.13
CA PRO A 278 -13.96 -16.86 -16.76
C PRO A 278 -12.57 -16.31 -16.42
N VAL A 279 -11.49 -16.90 -16.96
CA VAL A 279 -10.13 -16.35 -16.77
C VAL A 279 -10.00 -14.98 -17.43
N ALA A 280 -10.54 -14.81 -18.63
CA ALA A 280 -10.53 -13.52 -19.32
C ALA A 280 -11.35 -12.46 -18.56
N VAL A 281 -12.55 -12.83 -18.07
CA VAL A 281 -13.39 -11.94 -17.24
C VAL A 281 -12.66 -11.56 -15.96
N GLY A 282 -12.09 -12.52 -15.24
CA GLY A 282 -11.32 -12.25 -14.01
C GLY A 282 -10.12 -11.34 -14.26
N ALA A 283 -9.41 -11.53 -15.38
CA ALA A 283 -8.31 -10.67 -15.77
C ALA A 283 -8.76 -9.23 -16.12
N VAL A 284 -9.89 -9.08 -16.83
CA VAL A 284 -10.46 -7.74 -17.11
C VAL A 284 -10.89 -7.06 -15.81
N LEU A 285 -11.58 -7.76 -14.91
CA LEU A 285 -11.97 -7.21 -13.61
C LEU A 285 -10.75 -6.81 -12.78
N ALA A 286 -9.70 -7.63 -12.75
CA ALA A 286 -8.45 -7.29 -12.08
C ALA A 286 -7.83 -6.00 -12.65
N VAL A 287 -7.83 -5.83 -13.97
CA VAL A 287 -7.36 -4.60 -14.63
C VAL A 287 -8.24 -3.40 -14.24
N LEU A 288 -9.56 -3.57 -14.26
CA LEU A 288 -10.51 -2.51 -13.90
C LEU A 288 -10.39 -2.09 -12.43
N CYS A 289 -9.90 -2.95 -11.54
CA CYS A 289 -9.63 -2.57 -10.15
C CYS A 289 -8.22 -1.96 -10.00
N VAL A 290 -7.19 -2.62 -10.52
CA VAL A 290 -5.78 -2.26 -10.28
C VAL A 290 -5.38 -0.97 -10.99
N VAL A 291 -5.82 -0.77 -12.24
CA VAL A 291 -5.37 0.39 -13.04
C VAL A 291 -5.91 1.70 -12.47
N PRO A 292 -7.21 1.87 -12.19
CA PRO A 292 -7.71 3.10 -11.56
C PRO A 292 -7.07 3.35 -10.20
N ALA A 293 -6.90 2.31 -9.37
CA ALA A 293 -6.23 2.43 -8.08
C ALA A 293 -4.78 2.95 -8.21
N THR A 294 -4.08 2.56 -9.27
CA THR A 294 -2.71 3.03 -9.54
C THR A 294 -2.68 4.41 -10.17
N LEU A 295 -3.65 4.73 -11.04
CA LEU A 295 -3.77 6.06 -11.66
C LEU A 295 -4.12 7.15 -10.65
N LEU A 296 -5.03 6.85 -9.71
CA LEU A 296 -5.34 7.74 -8.58
C LEU A 296 -4.09 8.08 -7.76
N ALA A 297 -3.18 7.12 -7.67
CA ALA A 297 -1.93 7.28 -6.94
C ALA A 297 -0.81 7.97 -7.77
N LEU A 298 -1.03 8.19 -9.08
CA LEU A 298 -0.16 8.97 -9.96
C LEU A 298 -0.63 10.41 -10.14
N SER A 299 -1.93 10.69 -9.93
CA SER A 299 -2.51 12.02 -10.07
C SER A 299 -2.32 12.91 -8.84
N SER A 300 -1.76 12.40 -7.74
CA SER A 300 -1.29 13.29 -6.68
C SER A 300 -0.09 14.03 -7.26
N ASP A 301 -0.25 15.32 -7.56
CA ASP A 301 0.75 16.19 -8.18
C ASP A 301 2.02 16.39 -7.31
N GLY A 302 2.28 15.53 -6.33
CA GLY A 302 3.30 15.68 -5.29
C GLY A 302 3.10 16.92 -4.41
N ARG A 303 2.05 17.70 -4.69
CA ARG A 303 1.70 19.00 -4.11
C ARG A 303 0.34 18.99 -3.41
N ALA A 304 -0.33 17.83 -3.31
CA ALA A 304 -1.48 17.72 -2.43
C ALA A 304 -1.00 18.09 -1.01
N ASP A 305 -1.62 19.09 -0.42
CA ASP A 305 -1.02 20.09 0.47
C ASP A 305 -0.39 19.60 1.79
N GLU A 306 -0.30 18.30 2.09
CA GLU A 306 0.06 17.84 3.45
C GLU A 306 1.02 16.64 3.50
N THR A 307 0.89 15.65 2.61
CA THR A 307 1.88 14.55 2.52
C THR A 307 1.93 13.92 1.13
N ALA A 308 3.07 13.33 0.78
CA ALA A 308 3.17 12.55 -0.45
C ALA A 308 2.51 11.18 -0.27
N ALA A 309 1.24 11.10 -0.69
CA ALA A 309 0.55 9.84 -0.92
C ALA A 309 1.44 8.89 -1.75
N PRO A 310 1.88 7.75 -1.19
CA PRO A 310 2.72 6.83 -1.92
C PRO A 310 1.91 6.21 -3.06
N SER A 311 2.56 5.96 -4.21
CA SER A 311 1.86 5.49 -5.42
C SER A 311 1.20 4.10 -5.26
N TRP A 312 1.43 3.42 -4.14
CA TRP A 312 0.84 2.13 -3.79
C TRP A 312 -0.34 2.25 -2.80
N GLN A 313 -0.72 3.44 -2.33
CA GLN A 313 -1.87 3.64 -1.43
C GLN A 313 -3.16 3.04 -1.98
N GLY A 314 -3.47 3.30 -3.26
CA GLY A 314 -4.63 2.69 -3.92
C GLY A 314 -4.59 1.16 -3.95
N LEU A 315 -3.39 0.56 -3.98
CA LEU A 315 -3.22 -0.89 -3.88
C LEU A 315 -3.45 -1.40 -2.46
N ALA A 316 -3.08 -0.65 -1.42
CA ALA A 316 -3.33 -1.06 -0.05
C ALA A 316 -4.84 -1.11 0.29
N PHE A 317 -5.62 -0.15 -0.21
CA PHE A 317 -7.08 -0.22 -0.16
C PHE A 317 -7.64 -1.39 -0.96
N SER A 318 -7.08 -1.61 -2.15
CA SER A 318 -7.42 -2.78 -2.98
C SER A 318 -7.07 -4.10 -2.29
N LEU A 319 -6.05 -4.09 -1.41
CA LEU A 319 -5.61 -5.24 -0.62
C LEU A 319 -6.54 -5.57 0.56
N ARG A 320 -7.27 -4.57 1.07
CA ARG A 320 -8.28 -4.73 2.12
C ARG A 320 -9.68 -5.06 1.55
N THR A 321 -9.87 -5.05 0.24
CA THR A 321 -11.16 -5.26 -0.44
C THR A 321 -11.25 -6.61 -1.16
N PRO A 322 -12.47 -7.09 -1.51
CA PRO A 322 -12.68 -8.34 -2.24
C PRO A 322 -11.94 -8.43 -3.60
N ALA A 323 -11.35 -7.35 -4.10
CA ALA A 323 -10.45 -7.34 -5.25
C ALA A 323 -9.25 -8.29 -5.09
N VAL A 324 -8.70 -8.45 -3.87
CA VAL A 324 -7.63 -9.45 -3.61
C VAL A 324 -8.11 -10.85 -3.85
N LEU A 325 -9.33 -11.16 -3.43
CA LEU A 325 -9.91 -12.49 -3.60
C LEU A 325 -10.09 -12.81 -5.09
N PHE A 326 -10.49 -11.84 -5.90
CA PHE A 326 -10.56 -12.00 -7.36
C PHE A 326 -9.18 -12.12 -8.01
N GLY A 327 -8.18 -11.36 -7.54
CA GLY A 327 -6.78 -11.49 -7.99
C GLY A 327 -6.16 -12.84 -7.65
N LEU A 328 -6.36 -13.32 -6.41
CA LEU A 328 -5.93 -14.64 -5.96
C LEU A 328 -6.66 -15.75 -6.70
N LEU A 329 -7.97 -15.61 -6.94
CA LEU A 329 -8.74 -16.56 -7.74
C LEU A 329 -8.20 -16.62 -9.18
N ALA A 330 -7.90 -15.48 -9.79
CA ALA A 330 -7.29 -15.45 -11.13
C ALA A 330 -5.90 -16.09 -11.15
N ALA A 331 -5.05 -15.80 -10.17
CA ALA A 331 -3.73 -16.42 -10.02
C ALA A 331 -3.82 -17.94 -9.82
N LEU A 332 -4.79 -18.39 -9.03
CA LEU A 332 -5.10 -19.80 -8.80
C LEU A 332 -5.58 -20.48 -10.08
N LEU A 333 -6.50 -19.87 -10.82
CA LEU A 333 -6.96 -20.40 -12.12
C LEU A 333 -5.82 -20.47 -13.15
N LEU A 334 -4.90 -19.49 -13.16
CA LEU A 334 -3.69 -19.51 -13.97
C LEU A 334 -2.74 -20.64 -13.55
N PHE A 335 -2.59 -20.88 -12.24
CA PHE A 335 -1.82 -22.01 -11.71
C PHE A 335 -2.44 -23.36 -12.12
N LEU A 336 -3.77 -23.50 -12.03
CA LEU A 336 -4.47 -24.69 -12.52
C LEU A 336 -4.23 -24.94 -14.01
N ALA A 337 -4.27 -23.87 -14.82
CA ALA A 337 -3.93 -23.94 -16.23
C ALA A 337 -2.45 -24.35 -16.46
N ALA A 338 -1.55 -24.06 -15.51
CA ALA A 338 -0.14 -24.48 -15.55
C ALA A 338 0.05 -25.98 -15.45
N VAL A 339 -0.65 -26.55 -14.48
CA VAL A 339 -0.53 -27.96 -14.11
C VAL A 339 -1.18 -28.85 -15.17
N GLN A 340 -2.17 -28.34 -15.92
CA GLN A 340 -2.76 -29.06 -17.05
C GLN A 340 -1.74 -29.27 -18.17
N ARG A 341 -1.19 -30.49 -18.27
CA ARG A 341 -0.30 -30.88 -19.37
C ARG A 341 -1.08 -30.81 -20.68
N PRO A 342 -0.52 -30.20 -21.74
CA PRO A 342 -1.18 -30.20 -23.03
C PRO A 342 -1.43 -31.65 -23.48
N PRO A 343 -2.61 -31.95 -24.05
CA PRO A 343 -2.87 -33.28 -24.59
C PRO A 343 -1.80 -33.57 -25.63
N ARG A 344 -0.95 -34.58 -25.37
CA ARG A 344 -0.02 -35.08 -26.39
C ARG A 344 -0.88 -35.50 -27.58
N ARG A 345 -0.64 -34.92 -28.75
CA ARG A 345 -1.29 -35.35 -30.00
C ARG A 345 -0.82 -36.77 -30.29
N LEU A 346 -1.51 -37.76 -29.73
CA LEU A 346 -1.26 -39.14 -30.05
C LEU A 346 -1.77 -39.39 -31.48
N PRO A 347 -1.04 -40.20 -32.27
CA PRO A 347 -1.48 -40.69 -33.58
C PRO A 347 -2.91 -41.27 -33.50
N GLN A 348 -3.71 -41.09 -34.56
CA GLN A 348 -5.14 -41.44 -34.56
C GLN A 348 -5.42 -42.89 -34.10
N TRP A 349 -4.55 -43.83 -34.44
CA TRP A 349 -4.68 -45.24 -34.05
C TRP A 349 -4.58 -45.47 -32.53
N GLN A 350 -3.77 -44.70 -31.79
CA GLN A 350 -3.71 -44.79 -30.32
C GLN A 350 -4.95 -44.23 -29.63
N ARG A 351 -5.69 -43.31 -30.28
CA ARG A 351 -6.91 -42.73 -29.69
C ARG A 351 -8.05 -43.72 -29.60
N GLN A 352 -8.11 -44.71 -30.50
CA GLN A 352 -9.12 -45.76 -30.45
C GLN A 352 -8.86 -46.72 -29.29
N ALA A 353 -7.60 -47.05 -28.99
CA ALA A 353 -7.23 -47.93 -27.88
C ALA A 353 -7.43 -47.28 -26.50
N THR A 354 -7.36 -45.95 -26.37
CA THR A 354 -7.41 -45.27 -25.06
C THR A 354 -8.78 -44.72 -24.66
N ARG A 355 -9.85 -44.89 -25.45
CA ARG A 355 -11.19 -44.38 -25.12
C ARG A 355 -11.72 -44.87 -23.76
N GLY A 356 -11.31 -46.05 -23.28
CA GLY A 356 -11.68 -46.57 -21.96
C GLY A 356 -10.93 -45.95 -20.76
N LEU A 357 -9.77 -45.33 -20.97
CA LEU A 357 -8.91 -44.79 -19.91
C LEU A 357 -9.10 -43.28 -19.67
N ASP A 358 -9.86 -42.58 -20.51
CA ASP A 358 -10.03 -41.11 -20.42
C ASP A 358 -10.88 -40.66 -19.23
N LEU A 359 -11.74 -41.53 -18.68
CA LEU A 359 -12.49 -41.25 -17.44
C LEU A 359 -11.56 -41.15 -16.21
N ALA A 360 -10.45 -41.90 -16.18
CA ALA A 360 -9.47 -41.82 -15.09
C ALA A 360 -8.59 -40.56 -15.18
N ARG A 361 -8.36 -40.03 -16.39
CA ARG A 361 -7.49 -38.85 -16.64
C ARG A 361 -8.16 -37.50 -16.39
N ARG A 362 -9.49 -37.44 -16.26
CA ARG A 362 -10.23 -36.22 -15.86
C ARG A 362 -10.22 -35.97 -14.35
N ARG A 363 -9.93 -36.99 -13.53
CA ARG A 363 -9.85 -36.91 -12.07
C ARG A 363 -8.86 -35.87 -11.51
N PRO A 364 -7.64 -35.68 -12.04
CA PRO A 364 -6.72 -34.68 -11.49
C PRO A 364 -7.19 -33.25 -11.72
N VAL A 365 -7.84 -32.93 -12.84
CA VAL A 365 -8.35 -31.57 -13.07
C VAL A 365 -9.50 -31.24 -12.12
N ALA A 366 -10.43 -32.18 -11.93
CA ALA A 366 -11.49 -32.04 -10.95
C ALA A 366 -10.93 -31.93 -9.52
N ALA A 367 -9.91 -32.73 -9.17
CA ALA A 367 -9.29 -32.69 -7.85
C ALA A 367 -8.56 -31.37 -7.57
N VAL A 368 -7.83 -30.80 -8.53
CA VAL A 368 -7.13 -29.53 -8.30
C VAL A 368 -8.09 -28.33 -8.38
N ALA A 369 -9.13 -28.38 -9.23
CA ALA A 369 -10.21 -27.38 -9.18
C ALA A 369 -10.98 -27.43 -7.85
N LEU A 370 -11.27 -28.63 -7.34
CA LEU A 370 -11.83 -28.82 -6.02
C LEU A 370 -10.87 -28.27 -4.97
N ALA A 371 -9.58 -28.60 -5.00
CA ALA A 371 -8.59 -28.08 -4.06
C ALA A 371 -8.49 -26.55 -4.11
N ALA A 372 -8.59 -25.93 -5.29
CA ALA A 372 -8.59 -24.48 -5.45
C ALA A 372 -9.85 -23.83 -4.86
N VAL A 373 -11.03 -24.37 -5.15
CA VAL A 373 -12.29 -23.93 -4.54
C VAL A 373 -12.25 -24.14 -3.03
N THR A 374 -11.75 -25.28 -2.57
CA THR A 374 -11.55 -25.56 -1.15
C THR A 374 -10.56 -24.56 -0.56
N SER A 375 -9.41 -24.25 -1.16
CA SER A 375 -8.49 -23.24 -0.65
C SER A 375 -9.09 -21.84 -0.63
N LEU A 376 -9.91 -21.47 -1.62
CA LEU A 376 -10.63 -20.19 -1.62
C LEU A 376 -11.68 -20.14 -0.52
N LEU A 377 -12.51 -21.17 -0.40
CA LEU A 377 -13.53 -21.30 0.67
C LEU A 377 -12.89 -21.47 2.04
N THR A 378 -11.71 -22.08 2.13
CA THR A 378 -10.93 -22.20 3.38
C THR A 378 -10.23 -20.89 3.68
N GLY A 379 -9.80 -20.11 2.68
CA GLY A 379 -9.24 -18.78 2.88
C GLY A 379 -10.30 -17.76 3.27
N LEU A 380 -11.47 -17.79 2.62
CA LEU A 380 -12.67 -17.05 3.02
C LEU A 380 -13.19 -17.53 4.36
N GLY A 381 -13.15 -18.83 4.62
CA GLY A 381 -13.54 -19.45 5.88
C GLY A 381 -12.55 -19.12 6.99
N LEU A 382 -11.24 -19.06 6.73
CA LEU A 382 -10.16 -18.65 7.63
C LEU A 382 -10.18 -17.15 7.85
N TYR A 383 -10.48 -16.35 6.83
CA TYR A 383 -10.68 -14.92 6.99
C TYR A 383 -11.93 -14.66 7.83
N ALA A 384 -13.05 -15.30 7.48
CA ALA A 384 -14.27 -15.29 8.25
C ALA A 384 -13.99 -15.78 9.68
N LEU A 385 -13.23 -16.86 9.89
CA LEU A 385 -12.76 -17.35 11.19
C LEU A 385 -11.82 -16.34 11.88
N VAL A 386 -10.86 -15.73 11.22
CA VAL A 386 -10.00 -14.72 11.86
C VAL A 386 -10.87 -13.53 12.29
N THR A 387 -11.96 -13.27 11.57
CA THR A 387 -12.98 -12.29 11.94
C THR A 387 -14.12 -12.84 12.84
N GLN A 388 -14.28 -14.16 13.05
CA GLN A 388 -15.43 -14.82 13.72
C GLN A 388 -15.04 -15.90 14.76
N GLN A 389 -13.98 -16.67 14.53
CA GLN A 389 -13.24 -17.47 15.52
C GLN A 389 -12.48 -16.57 16.49
N LEU A 390 -13.27 -16.03 17.38
CA LEU A 390 -12.89 -15.89 18.76
C LEU A 390 -13.91 -16.70 19.52
N LEU A 391 -13.64 -18.00 19.64
CA LEU A 391 -14.45 -18.86 20.49
C LEU A 391 -14.54 -18.18 21.86
N PRO A 392 -15.74 -18.04 22.45
CA PRO A 392 -15.94 -17.32 23.70
C PRO A 392 -15.22 -18.05 24.84
N GLY A 393 -13.96 -17.70 25.05
CA GLY A 393 -13.27 -17.95 26.30
C GLY A 393 -13.74 -16.94 27.33
N SER A 394 -13.83 -17.35 28.59
CA SER A 394 -13.95 -16.41 29.70
C SER A 394 -12.62 -15.65 29.80
N CYS A 395 -12.64 -14.36 29.45
CA CYS A 395 -11.51 -13.47 29.69
C CYS A 395 -11.69 -12.83 31.07
N THR A 396 -10.58 -12.67 31.79
CA THR A 396 -10.58 -11.81 32.99
C THR A 396 -10.22 -10.40 32.53
N PRO A 397 -11.15 -9.42 32.60
CA PRO A 397 -10.88 -8.07 32.12
C PRO A 397 -9.74 -7.44 32.94
N ALA A 398 -8.76 -6.89 32.25
CA ALA A 398 -7.70 -6.11 32.88
C ALA A 398 -8.07 -4.64 32.78
N VAL A 399 -8.20 -3.96 33.93
CA VAL A 399 -8.34 -2.50 33.97
C VAL A 399 -6.94 -1.90 33.95
N PRO A 400 -6.55 -1.15 32.90
CA PRO A 400 -5.27 -0.49 32.87
C PRO A 400 -5.17 0.55 34.00
N SER A 401 -3.95 0.83 34.46
CA SER A 401 -3.67 1.92 35.40
C SER A 401 -2.46 2.71 34.93
N GLY A 402 -2.51 4.03 35.05
CA GLY A 402 -1.42 4.90 34.60
C GLY A 402 -1.24 4.94 33.09
N ILE A 403 0.00 5.17 32.64
CA ILE A 403 0.35 5.23 31.21
C ILE A 403 0.82 3.84 30.75
N VAL A 404 0.15 3.29 29.75
CA VAL A 404 0.46 1.98 29.16
C VAL A 404 0.90 2.18 27.71
N ASP A 405 2.21 2.13 27.45
CA ASP A 405 2.83 2.33 26.13
C ASP A 405 3.66 1.10 25.72
N PRO A 406 3.02 -0.01 25.31
CA PRO A 406 3.74 -1.22 24.93
C PRO A 406 4.56 -0.95 23.66
N PRO A 407 5.78 -1.53 23.51
CA PRO A 407 6.61 -1.32 22.32
C PRO A 407 5.91 -1.61 20.99
N SER A 408 4.95 -2.56 20.97
CA SER A 408 4.16 -2.91 19.79
C SER A 408 3.13 -1.85 19.38
N ALA A 409 2.77 -0.92 20.27
CA ALA A 409 1.82 0.14 19.98
C ALA A 409 2.51 1.46 19.58
N ARG A 410 3.83 1.60 19.74
CA ARG A 410 4.54 2.87 19.51
C ARG A 410 4.37 3.48 18.12
N THR A 411 3.98 2.67 17.14
CA THR A 411 3.71 3.09 15.75
C THR A 411 2.23 3.17 15.42
N SER A 412 1.35 2.81 16.36
CA SER A 412 -0.10 2.90 16.16
C SER A 412 -0.55 4.33 16.33
N ASP A 413 -1.59 4.67 15.59
CA ASP A 413 -2.35 5.89 15.76
C ASP A 413 -3.47 5.73 16.81
N LYS A 414 -3.65 4.57 17.45
CA LYS A 414 -4.79 4.35 18.35
C LYS A 414 -4.41 4.50 19.80
N ALA A 415 -5.18 5.31 20.52
CA ALA A 415 -5.09 5.44 21.97
C ALA A 415 -6.45 5.20 22.63
N ARG A 416 -6.40 4.86 23.92
CA ARG A 416 -7.59 4.81 24.78
C ARG A 416 -7.36 5.62 26.05
N VAL A 417 -8.34 6.42 26.41
CA VAL A 417 -8.36 7.17 27.67
C VAL A 417 -9.45 6.58 28.55
N PHE A 418 -9.06 5.93 29.64
CA PHE A 418 -9.98 5.29 30.59
C PHE A 418 -10.40 6.31 31.65
N ILE A 419 -11.70 6.47 31.83
CA ILE A 419 -12.31 7.41 32.77
C ILE A 419 -13.14 6.64 33.79
N ASP A 420 -12.94 6.94 35.06
CA ASP A 420 -13.68 6.39 36.18
C ASP A 420 -15.19 6.54 35.95
N ARG A 421 -15.97 5.49 36.23
CA ARG A 421 -17.42 5.53 36.10
C ARG A 421 -18.08 6.58 37.00
N GLN A 422 -17.45 6.92 38.11
CA GLN A 422 -17.91 7.95 39.04
C GLN A 422 -17.51 9.36 38.58
N ALA A 423 -16.77 9.50 37.48
CA ALA A 423 -16.45 10.81 36.94
C ALA A 423 -17.73 11.57 36.58
N THR A 424 -17.76 12.84 36.96
CA THR A 424 -18.85 13.76 36.64
C THR A 424 -18.90 14.06 35.13
N GLU A 425 -20.01 14.62 34.66
CA GLU A 425 -20.14 15.07 33.28
C GLU A 425 -19.09 16.13 32.92
N ASP A 426 -18.84 17.09 33.82
CA ASP A 426 -17.81 18.11 33.64
C ASP A 426 -16.41 17.51 33.48
N GLN A 427 -16.07 16.49 34.28
CA GLN A 427 -14.79 15.79 34.16
C GLN A 427 -14.66 15.06 32.82
N ARG A 428 -15.75 14.45 32.33
CA ARG A 428 -15.77 13.82 31.00
C ARG A 428 -15.63 14.85 29.88
N ASN A 429 -16.31 15.98 29.98
CA ASN A 429 -16.24 17.06 28.99
C ASN A 429 -14.83 17.68 28.96
N LEU A 430 -14.18 17.86 30.11
CA LEU A 430 -12.80 18.31 30.19
C LEU A 430 -11.83 17.34 29.52
N ALA A 431 -11.99 16.04 29.75
CA ALA A 431 -11.18 15.01 29.10
C ALA A 431 -11.43 14.97 27.58
N GLN A 432 -12.69 15.03 27.14
CA GLN A 432 -13.04 15.07 25.72
C GLN A 432 -12.44 16.29 25.02
N ALA A 433 -12.58 17.47 25.61
CA ALA A 433 -12.09 18.68 25.00
C ALA A 433 -10.55 18.75 24.98
N ALA A 434 -9.89 18.09 25.94
CA ALA A 434 -8.45 17.89 25.90
C ALA A 434 -8.00 16.91 24.81
N ILE A 435 -8.80 15.87 24.51
CA ILE A 435 -8.58 15.01 23.35
C ILE A 435 -8.70 15.83 22.05
N TRP A 436 -9.74 16.64 21.92
CA TRP A 436 -9.93 17.53 20.75
C TRP A 436 -8.80 18.55 20.57
N ARG A 437 -8.29 19.12 21.67
CA ARG A 437 -7.14 20.05 21.63
C ARG A 437 -5.85 19.39 21.17
N GLY A 438 -5.61 18.18 21.66
CA GLY A 438 -4.30 17.52 21.62
C GLY A 438 -4.04 16.65 20.39
N MET A 439 -4.94 16.72 19.39
CA MET A 439 -4.94 15.97 18.15
C MET A 439 -5.28 14.49 18.28
N GLY A 440 -6.52 14.20 17.92
CA GLY A 440 -6.94 12.95 17.30
C GLY A 440 -8.19 13.21 16.45
N GLY A 441 -8.44 12.37 15.45
CA GLY A 441 -9.72 12.27 14.78
C GLY A 441 -10.87 12.07 15.77
N SER A 442 -12.09 11.99 15.25
CA SER A 442 -13.32 11.96 16.06
C SER A 442 -13.24 10.95 17.22
N PRO A 443 -13.15 11.40 18.49
CA PRO A 443 -13.05 10.48 19.61
C PRO A 443 -14.39 9.79 19.82
N GLU A 444 -14.37 8.48 20.01
CA GLU A 444 -15.57 7.67 20.25
C GLU A 444 -15.69 7.33 21.74
N PHE A 445 -16.80 7.74 22.37
CA PHE A 445 -17.06 7.41 23.78
C PHE A 445 -17.76 6.08 23.93
N ALA A 446 -17.17 5.18 24.71
CA ALA A 446 -17.78 3.93 25.13
C ALA A 446 -18.08 3.96 26.64
N GLY A 447 -19.28 4.48 26.98
CA GLY A 447 -19.77 4.53 28.37
C GLY A 447 -20.73 3.40 28.75
N ASP A 448 -21.50 2.90 27.78
CA ASP A 448 -22.44 1.79 27.98
C ASP A 448 -21.71 0.44 27.81
N PRO A 449 -21.71 -0.45 28.82
CA PRO A 449 -21.11 -1.79 28.71
C PRO A 449 -21.72 -2.66 27.61
N ARG A 450 -22.92 -2.29 27.13
CA ARG A 450 -23.63 -2.98 26.06
C ARG A 450 -23.30 -2.41 24.68
N ALA A 451 -22.63 -1.26 24.61
CA ALA A 451 -22.22 -0.68 23.34
C ALA A 451 -21.22 -1.62 22.62
N PRO A 452 -21.34 -1.75 21.28
CA PRO A 452 -20.31 -2.42 20.49
C PRO A 452 -18.92 -1.85 20.80
N GLY A 453 -17.91 -2.70 20.91
CA GLY A 453 -16.53 -2.26 21.16
C GLY A 453 -16.16 -2.04 22.63
N PHE A 454 -17.10 -1.80 23.55
CA PHE A 454 -16.77 -1.51 24.96
C PHE A 454 -15.88 -2.60 25.59
N LEU A 455 -16.31 -3.87 25.51
CA LEU A 455 -15.58 -4.98 26.11
C LEU A 455 -14.24 -5.27 25.42
N SER A 456 -14.09 -4.89 24.15
CA SER A 456 -12.83 -5.08 23.41
C SER A 456 -11.66 -4.30 24.00
N ALA A 457 -11.94 -3.29 24.81
CA ALA A 457 -10.93 -2.51 25.52
C ALA A 457 -10.30 -3.23 26.71
N TYR A 458 -11.04 -4.15 27.34
CA TYR A 458 -10.61 -4.86 28.55
C TYR A 458 -10.29 -6.32 28.31
N CYS A 459 -10.90 -6.87 27.27
CA CYS A 459 -10.78 -8.24 26.84
C CYS A 459 -10.72 -8.23 25.33
N SER A 460 -9.54 -8.53 24.77
CA SER A 460 -9.39 -8.66 23.32
C SER A 460 -10.52 -9.53 22.78
N HIS A 461 -10.76 -10.68 23.41
CA HIS A 461 -11.69 -11.68 22.92
C HIS A 461 -12.32 -12.50 24.06
N GLY A 462 -13.54 -12.17 24.48
CA GLY A 462 -14.25 -12.95 25.50
C GLY A 462 -15.59 -12.37 25.92
N ARG A 463 -16.42 -13.20 26.58
CA ARG A 463 -17.59 -12.71 27.31
C ARG A 463 -17.14 -12.27 28.69
N VAL A 464 -17.48 -11.04 29.05
CA VAL A 464 -17.35 -10.54 30.42
C VAL A 464 -18.74 -10.65 31.05
N ASP A 465 -18.80 -11.11 32.30
CA ASP A 465 -20.03 -11.10 33.07
C ASP A 465 -20.60 -9.67 33.12
N SER A 466 -21.92 -9.51 32.95
CA SER A 466 -22.54 -8.18 32.94
C SER A 466 -22.27 -7.40 34.23
N GLU A 467 -22.21 -8.07 35.38
CA GLU A 467 -21.92 -7.42 36.66
C GLU A 467 -20.47 -6.90 36.71
N VAL A 468 -19.53 -7.64 36.13
CA VAL A 468 -18.14 -7.18 36.00
C VAL A 468 -18.04 -6.04 35.01
N ALA A 469 -18.73 -6.14 33.87
CA ALA A 469 -18.76 -5.10 32.84
C ALA A 469 -19.31 -3.76 33.37
N GLU A 470 -20.29 -3.80 34.28
CA GLU A 470 -20.83 -2.62 34.96
C GLU A 470 -19.86 -1.97 35.97
N ARG A 471 -18.73 -2.60 36.29
CA ARG A 471 -17.71 -2.00 37.16
C ARG A 471 -16.48 -1.49 36.40
N LEU A 472 -16.38 -1.83 35.11
CA LEU A 472 -15.27 -1.38 34.28
C LEU A 472 -15.39 0.14 34.02
N PRO A 473 -14.26 0.88 33.98
CA PRO A 473 -14.25 2.29 33.60
C PRO A 473 -14.97 2.53 32.28
N SER A 474 -15.41 3.75 32.03
CA SER A 474 -15.72 4.19 30.66
C SER A 474 -14.42 4.48 29.91
N HIS A 475 -14.45 4.56 28.58
CA HIS A 475 -13.27 5.02 27.85
C HIS A 475 -13.60 5.81 26.59
N TRP A 476 -12.65 6.64 26.17
CA TRP A 476 -12.59 7.19 24.83
C TRP A 476 -11.64 6.36 23.99
N SER A 477 -12.06 5.97 22.79
CA SER A 477 -11.15 5.54 21.73
C SER A 477 -10.75 6.77 20.92
N VAL A 478 -9.44 6.97 20.78
CA VAL A 478 -8.86 8.16 20.16
C VAL A 478 -7.98 7.71 19.01
N GLU A 479 -8.20 8.26 17.83
CA GLU A 479 -7.33 8.06 16.67
C GLU A 479 -6.41 9.27 16.56
N LEU A 480 -5.18 9.15 17.02
CA LEU A 480 -4.15 10.17 16.95
C LEU A 480 -3.83 10.50 15.48
N THR A 481 -3.59 11.77 15.17
CA THR A 481 -3.09 12.13 13.83
C THR A 481 -1.65 11.67 13.60
N SER A 482 -0.93 11.26 14.65
CA SER A 482 0.41 10.68 14.53
C SER A 482 0.73 9.86 15.79
N PRO A 483 1.41 8.71 15.67
CA PRO A 483 1.82 7.90 16.82
C PRO A 483 2.64 8.67 17.87
N GLY A 484 3.41 9.68 17.41
CA GLY A 484 4.22 10.53 18.28
C GLY A 484 3.43 11.35 19.31
N LEU A 485 2.13 11.55 19.08
CA LEU A 485 1.26 12.34 19.95
C LEU A 485 0.87 11.62 21.24
N PHE A 486 1.00 10.29 21.30
CA PHE A 486 0.55 9.50 22.45
C PHE A 486 1.12 10.02 23.78
N ARG A 487 2.41 10.35 23.83
CA ARG A 487 3.04 10.83 25.07
C ARG A 487 2.47 12.16 25.54
N GLY A 488 2.17 13.06 24.60
CA GLY A 488 1.57 14.35 24.91
C GLY A 488 0.15 14.19 25.43
N LEU A 489 -0.65 13.37 24.74
CA LEU A 489 -1.98 12.99 25.20
C LEU A 489 -1.93 12.38 26.60
N ALA A 490 -1.07 11.38 26.82
CA ALA A 490 -0.97 10.69 28.10
C ALA A 490 -0.55 11.63 29.24
N ALA A 491 0.41 12.53 29.02
CA ALA A 491 0.83 13.50 30.02
C ALA A 491 -0.30 14.48 30.40
N GLU A 492 -1.06 14.97 29.41
CA GLU A 492 -2.20 15.86 29.66
C GLU A 492 -3.34 15.12 30.37
N MET A 493 -3.74 13.95 29.87
CA MET A 493 -4.85 13.17 30.40
C MET A 493 -4.60 12.67 31.81
N MET A 494 -3.38 12.21 32.13
CA MET A 494 -3.07 11.71 33.48
C MET A 494 -3.10 12.80 34.56
N ALA A 495 -3.05 14.07 34.18
CA ALA A 495 -3.25 15.18 35.11
C ALA A 495 -4.73 15.53 35.36
N MET A 496 -5.66 14.91 34.62
CA MET A 496 -7.08 15.24 34.68
C MET A 496 -7.84 14.43 35.74
N PRO A 497 -8.78 15.08 36.45
CA PRO A 497 -9.60 14.39 37.43
C PRO A 497 -10.51 13.35 36.77
N GLY A 498 -10.56 12.15 37.33
CA GLY A 498 -11.38 11.03 36.84
C GLY A 498 -10.71 10.18 35.75
N VAL A 499 -9.56 10.57 35.20
CA VAL A 499 -8.80 9.69 34.30
C VAL A 499 -8.04 8.64 35.11
N VAL A 500 -8.26 7.37 34.79
CA VAL A 500 -7.67 6.20 35.48
C VAL A 500 -6.40 5.72 34.75
N ALA A 501 -6.44 5.74 33.42
CA ALA A 501 -5.34 5.27 32.59
C ALA A 501 -5.39 5.84 31.18
N VAL A 502 -4.24 5.83 30.52
CA VAL A 502 -4.10 6.13 29.09
C VAL A 502 -3.27 5.02 28.47
N GLN A 503 -3.82 4.38 27.44
CA GLN A 503 -3.22 3.21 26.79
C GLN A 503 -2.98 3.46 25.32
N HIS A 504 -1.77 3.14 24.86
CA HIS A 504 -1.44 3.04 23.44
C HIS A 504 -1.88 1.66 22.95
N VAL A 505 -2.76 1.64 21.95
CA VAL A 505 -3.39 0.41 21.43
C VAL A 505 -2.61 -0.04 20.20
N PRO A 506 -2.19 -1.30 20.08
CA PRO A 506 -1.57 -1.81 18.84
C PRO A 506 -2.56 -1.84 17.65
N ASP A 507 -2.03 -1.72 16.43
CA ASP A 507 -2.79 -1.75 15.16
C ASP A 507 -3.48 -3.07 14.82
#